data_AF-A0A5X4D967-F1
#
_entry.id   AF-A0A5X4D967-F1
#
_cell.length_a   1.000
_cell.length_b   1.000
_cell.length_c   1.000
_cell.angle_alpha   90.00
_cell.angle_beta   90.00
_cell.angle_gamma   90.00
#
_symmetry.space_group_name_H-M   'P 1'
#
loop_
_entity.id
_entity.type
_entity.pdbx_description
1 polymer ?
#
loop_
_entity_poly.entity_id
_entity_poly.type
_entity_poly.pdbx_seq_one_letter_code
_entity_poly.pdbx_strand_id
1 'polypeptide(L)'
;MNIMIFITLLCFCHAAQCAIQKANTPYPETNRVIIRGTENATGSFTVTNPGERAWLVQSWVEDENGMKYNSIYPNLFRIDGFQSQVLKISTKKEQWSAEHE
;
A
#
# COMPACT_ATOMS: atom_id res chain seq x y z
N MET A 1 -19.89 -41.86 13.27
CA MET A 1 -18.50 -41.43 13.57
C MET A 1 -17.83 -40.69 12.41
N ASN A 2 -18.06 -41.07 11.14
CA ASN A 2 -17.43 -40.42 9.98
C ASN A 2 -17.88 -38.97 9.69
N ILE A 3 -19.16 -38.65 9.84
CA ILE A 3 -19.70 -37.31 9.50
C ILE A 3 -19.12 -36.21 10.41
N MET A 4 -18.97 -36.48 11.71
CA MET A 4 -18.45 -35.50 12.67
C MET A 4 -16.97 -35.16 12.41
N ILE A 5 -16.19 -36.14 11.92
CA ILE A 5 -14.79 -35.96 11.52
C ILE A 5 -14.69 -35.14 10.23
N PHE A 6 -15.60 -35.33 9.27
CA PHE A 6 -15.64 -34.53 8.05
C PHE A 6 -15.98 -33.05 8.33
N ILE A 7 -16.93 -32.79 9.24
CA ILE A 7 -17.31 -31.43 9.62
C ILE A 7 -16.14 -30.72 10.32
N THR A 8 -15.45 -31.40 11.24
CA THR A 8 -14.28 -30.80 11.91
C THR A 8 -13.13 -30.54 10.95
N LEU A 9 -12.87 -31.44 9.99
CA LEU A 9 -11.86 -31.20 8.95
C LEU A 9 -12.21 -30.00 8.06
N LEU A 10 -13.47 -29.87 7.65
CA LEU A 10 -13.96 -28.75 6.84
C LEU A 10 -13.84 -27.41 7.57
N CYS A 11 -14.19 -27.38 8.86
CA CYS A 11 -14.01 -26.20 9.70
C CYS A 11 -12.52 -25.83 9.86
N PHE A 12 -11.64 -26.82 10.01
CA PHE A 12 -10.19 -26.60 10.12
C PHE A 12 -9.58 -26.06 8.83
N CYS A 13 -10.02 -26.58 7.67
CA CYS A 13 -9.60 -26.07 6.36
C CYS A 13 -10.05 -24.62 6.10
N HIS A 14 -11.29 -24.26 6.48
CA HIS A 14 -11.77 -22.88 6.35
C HIS A 14 -11.01 -21.91 7.25
N ALA A 15 -10.75 -22.29 8.52
CA ALA A 15 -9.99 -21.46 9.44
C ALA A 15 -8.54 -21.22 8.95
N ALA A 16 -7.90 -22.25 8.38
CA ALA A 16 -6.58 -22.13 7.78
C ALA A 16 -6.56 -21.18 6.56
N GLN A 17 -7.59 -21.24 5.70
CA GLN A 17 -7.70 -20.37 4.52
C GLN A 17 -7.88 -18.89 4.91
N CYS A 18 -8.68 -18.58 5.94
CA CYS A 18 -8.87 -17.20 6.41
C CYS A 18 -7.60 -16.61 7.05
N ALA A 19 -6.78 -17.43 7.74
CA ALA A 19 -5.51 -16.98 8.31
C ALA A 19 -4.49 -16.60 7.24
N ILE A 20 -4.45 -17.34 6.12
CA ILE A 20 -3.57 -17.07 4.97
C ILE A 20 -3.97 -15.76 4.27
N GLN A 21 -5.26 -15.46 4.15
CA GLN A 21 -5.70 -14.22 3.51
C GLN A 21 -5.26 -12.96 4.26
N LYS A 22 -5.17 -13.01 5.60
CA LYS A 22 -4.71 -11.88 6.41
C LYS A 22 -3.20 -11.60 6.25
N ALA A 23 -2.41 -12.62 5.90
CA ALA A 23 -1.00 -12.46 5.55
C ALA A 23 -0.82 -11.83 4.15
N ASN A 24 -1.82 -11.98 3.27
CA ASN A 24 -1.77 -11.53 1.88
C ASN A 24 -2.60 -10.27 1.60
N THR A 25 -3.10 -9.57 2.62
CA THR A 25 -3.75 -8.27 2.40
C THR A 25 -2.72 -7.27 1.86
N PRO A 26 -2.94 -6.63 0.69
CA PRO A 26 -2.08 -5.59 0.09
C PRO A 26 -1.91 -4.31 0.91
N TYR A 27 -2.20 -4.35 2.21
CA TYR A 27 -2.40 -3.16 3.02
C TYR A 27 -1.04 -2.65 3.51
N PRO A 28 -0.79 -1.33 3.43
CA PRO A 28 0.55 -0.79 3.63
C PRO A 28 1.07 -1.10 5.04
N GLU A 29 2.32 -1.59 5.14
CA GLU A 29 2.99 -1.83 6.43
C GLU A 29 3.14 -0.55 7.25
N THR A 30 3.07 0.61 6.60
CA THR A 30 3.08 1.94 7.21
C THR A 30 1.85 2.72 6.77
N ASN A 31 1.02 3.18 7.70
CA ASN A 31 -0.20 3.93 7.39
C ASN A 31 0.01 5.45 7.29
N ARG A 32 1.21 5.95 7.61
CA ARG A 32 1.51 7.38 7.65
C ARG A 32 2.97 7.68 7.30
N VAL A 33 3.18 8.60 6.38
CA VAL A 33 4.50 9.19 6.07
C VAL A 33 4.53 10.62 6.62
N ILE A 34 5.53 10.95 7.45
CA ILE A 34 5.70 12.30 7.99
C ILE A 34 6.83 12.99 7.23
N ILE A 35 6.51 14.01 6.44
CA ILE A 35 7.47 14.82 5.69
C ILE A 35 7.68 16.13 6.45
N ARG A 36 8.91 16.41 6.88
CA ARG A 36 9.24 17.64 7.63
C ARG A 36 9.47 18.78 6.64
N GLY A 37 8.76 19.90 6.77
CA GLY A 37 8.75 21.04 5.81
C GLY A 37 10.05 21.85 5.68
N THR A 38 11.18 21.19 5.43
CA THR A 38 12.42 21.85 4.98
C THR A 38 12.40 22.05 3.46
N GLU A 39 13.26 22.92 2.94
CA GLU A 39 13.44 23.04 1.48
C GLU A 39 13.83 21.68 0.89
N ASN A 40 13.02 21.18 -0.06
CA ASN A 40 13.15 19.87 -0.70
C ASN A 40 12.88 18.65 0.21
N ALA A 41 11.93 18.78 1.13
CA ALA A 41 11.51 17.66 1.95
C ALA A 41 10.99 16.48 1.11
N THR A 42 11.46 15.29 1.45
CA THR A 42 11.06 14.04 0.79
C THR A 42 10.61 12.99 1.80
N GLY A 43 9.62 12.20 1.40
CA GLY A 43 9.19 11.00 2.09
C GLY A 43 9.44 9.78 1.22
N SER A 44 9.39 8.59 1.83
CA SER A 44 9.41 7.33 1.09
C SER A 44 8.34 6.38 1.62
N PHE A 45 7.86 5.52 0.74
CA PHE A 45 6.90 4.48 1.05
C PHE A 45 7.19 3.24 0.21
N THR A 46 7.10 2.05 0.80
CA THR A 46 7.37 0.78 0.09
C THR A 46 6.06 0.07 -0.22
N VAL A 47 5.81 -0.21 -1.50
CA VAL A 47 4.71 -1.06 -1.95
C VAL A 47 5.25 -2.47 -2.14
N THR A 48 4.61 -3.46 -1.52
CA THR A 48 4.92 -4.88 -1.70
C THR A 48 3.75 -5.55 -2.40
N ASN A 49 4.04 -6.39 -3.39
CA ASN A 49 3.06 -7.28 -4.01
C ASN A 49 3.13 -8.66 -3.32
N PRO A 50 2.22 -9.00 -2.38
CA PRO A 50 2.19 -10.31 -1.73
C PRO A 50 1.61 -11.41 -2.61
N GLY A 51 1.12 -11.11 -3.82
CA GLY A 51 0.53 -12.08 -4.73
C GLY A 51 1.54 -12.67 -5.70
N GLU A 52 1.16 -13.77 -6.35
CA GLU A 52 1.97 -14.44 -7.38
C GLU A 52 1.95 -13.71 -8.73
N ARG A 53 0.92 -12.92 -9.00
CA ARG A 53 0.71 -12.24 -10.29
C ARG A 53 1.27 -10.82 -10.25
N ALA A 54 1.77 -10.35 -11.39
CA ALA A 54 2.24 -8.98 -11.53
C ALA A 54 1.10 -7.97 -11.32
N TRP A 55 1.43 -6.85 -10.67
CA TRP A 55 0.55 -5.70 -10.48
C TRP A 55 1.00 -4.54 -11.36
N LEU A 56 0.03 -3.80 -11.90
CA LEU A 56 0.24 -2.44 -12.37
C LEU A 56 -0.15 -1.50 -11.24
N VAL A 57 0.78 -0.66 -10.81
CA VAL A 57 0.60 0.26 -9.68
C VAL A 57 0.64 1.69 -10.19
N GLN A 58 -0.37 2.47 -9.79
CA GLN A 58 -0.45 3.90 -10.04
C GLN A 58 -0.56 4.65 -8.71
N SER A 59 0.16 5.77 -8.57
CA SER A 59 0.21 6.55 -7.34
C SER A 59 0.08 8.06 -7.60
N TRP A 60 -0.58 8.76 -6.67
CA TRP A 60 -0.71 10.20 -6.61
C TRP A 60 -0.89 10.65 -5.15
N VAL A 61 -0.70 11.93 -4.89
CA VAL A 61 -1.15 12.58 -3.64
C VAL A 61 -2.47 13.26 -3.92
N GLU A 62 -3.39 13.24 -2.97
CA GLU A 62 -4.67 13.93 -3.05
C GLU A 62 -4.78 14.90 -1.87
N ASP A 63 -5.24 16.13 -2.10
CA ASP A 63 -5.51 17.11 -1.04
C ASP A 63 -6.90 16.89 -0.41
N GLU A 64 -7.25 17.72 0.57
CA GLU A 64 -8.55 17.66 1.24
C GLU A 64 -9.75 17.98 0.32
N ASN A 65 -9.51 18.61 -0.84
CA ASN A 65 -10.51 18.95 -1.84
C ASN A 65 -10.64 17.87 -2.94
N GLY A 66 -9.86 16.79 -2.87
CA GLY A 66 -9.87 15.71 -3.87
C GLY A 66 -8.99 16.00 -5.10
N MET A 67 -8.19 17.07 -5.08
CA MET A 67 -7.31 17.41 -6.19
C MET A 67 -6.07 16.52 -6.19
N LYS A 68 -5.73 15.98 -7.36
CA LYS A 68 -4.62 15.03 -7.52
C LYS A 68 -3.33 15.72 -7.93
N TYR A 69 -2.25 15.38 -7.25
CA TYR A 69 -0.90 15.89 -7.48
C TYR A 69 0.08 14.77 -7.82
N ASN A 70 0.88 14.98 -8.87
CA ASN A 70 1.91 14.05 -9.29
C ASN A 70 3.23 14.31 -8.55
N SER A 71 3.20 14.09 -7.24
CA SER A 71 4.35 14.33 -6.33
C SER A 71 5.09 13.04 -5.96
N ILE A 72 4.76 11.91 -6.58
CA ILE A 72 5.31 10.58 -6.28
C ILE A 72 6.10 10.05 -7.47
N TYR A 73 7.25 9.43 -7.22
CA TYR A 73 8.05 8.77 -8.25
C TYR A 73 8.52 7.37 -7.82
N PRO A 74 8.40 6.33 -8.68
CA PRO A 74 7.63 6.32 -9.93
C PRO A 74 6.12 6.42 -9.65
N ASN A 75 5.36 7.06 -10.56
CA ASN A 75 3.90 7.24 -10.43
C ASN A 75 3.06 6.19 -11.19
N LEU A 76 3.68 5.46 -12.13
CA LEU A 76 3.08 4.33 -12.85
C LEU A 76 4.16 3.30 -13.16
N PHE A 77 4.00 2.08 -12.66
CA PHE A 77 5.01 1.04 -12.80
C PHE A 77 4.44 -0.36 -12.54
N ARG A 78 5.20 -1.38 -12.94
CA ARG A 78 4.88 -2.80 -12.70
C ARG A 78 5.65 -3.33 -11.50
N ILE A 79 5.01 -4.15 -10.67
CA ILE A 79 5.65 -4.97 -9.62
C ILE A 79 5.33 -6.44 -9.90
N ASP A 80 6.36 -7.28 -10.06
CA ASP A 80 6.16 -8.72 -10.19
C ASP A 80 5.75 -9.38 -8.86
N GLY A 81 5.31 -10.64 -8.91
CA GLY A 81 4.85 -11.33 -7.71
C GLY A 81 5.94 -11.45 -6.64
N PHE A 82 5.57 -11.24 -5.38
CA PHE A 82 6.45 -11.25 -4.21
C PHE A 82 7.62 -10.25 -4.26
N GLN A 83 7.50 -9.19 -5.07
CA GLN A 83 8.49 -8.11 -5.16
C GLN A 83 7.98 -6.83 -4.46
N SER A 84 8.91 -5.93 -4.18
CA SER A 84 8.61 -4.61 -3.60
C SER A 84 9.21 -3.49 -4.43
N GLN A 85 8.57 -2.32 -4.39
CA GLN A 85 9.06 -1.08 -4.99
C GLN A 85 9.01 0.07 -3.97
N VAL A 86 10.10 0.81 -3.87
CA VAL A 86 10.16 2.04 -3.09
C VAL A 86 9.66 3.21 -3.95
N LEU A 87 8.73 3.97 -3.39
CA LEU A 87 8.20 5.22 -3.91
C LEU A 87 8.82 6.38 -3.16
N LYS A 88 9.18 7.44 -3.89
CA LYS A 88 9.66 8.70 -3.33
C LYS A 88 8.58 9.76 -3.47
N ILE A 89 8.25 10.41 -2.36
CA ILE A 89 7.33 11.54 -2.30
C ILE A 89 8.17 12.80 -2.21
N SER A 90 8.01 13.73 -3.15
CA SER A 90 8.69 15.02 -3.14
C SER A 90 7.67 16.13 -2.96
N THR A 91 7.89 17.00 -1.97
CA THR A 91 7.08 18.21 -1.78
C THR A 91 7.90 19.43 -2.15
N LYS A 92 7.30 20.40 -2.85
CA LYS A 92 7.91 21.73 -2.99
C LYS A 92 7.42 22.64 -1.86
N LYS A 93 8.26 23.59 -1.43
CA LYS A 93 7.93 24.53 -0.34
C LYS A 93 6.67 25.34 -0.65
N GLU A 94 6.44 25.66 -1.92
CA GLU A 94 5.29 26.47 -2.37
C GLU A 94 3.94 25.78 -2.13
N GLN A 95 3.89 24.43 -2.10
CA GLN A 95 2.66 23.69 -1.81
C GLN A 95 2.18 23.87 -0.36
N TRP A 96 3.08 24.21 0.58
CA TRP A 96 2.73 24.46 1.98
C TRP A 96 2.35 25.90 2.28
N SER A 97 2.86 26.86 1.49
CA SER A 97 2.65 28.29 1.75
C SER A 97 1.30 28.81 1.22
N ALA A 98 0.69 28.11 0.27
CA ALA A 98 -0.59 28.52 -0.33
C ALA A 98 -1.83 28.07 0.47
N GLU A 99 -1.65 27.14 1.42
CA GLU A 99 -2.76 26.53 2.17
C GLU A 99 -3.00 27.21 3.53
N HIS A 100 -2.16 28.17 3.94
CA HIS A 100 -2.17 28.79 5.29
C HIS A 100 -2.13 30.33 5.25
N GLU A 101 -2.56 30.95 4.15
CA GLU A 101 -2.78 32.41 4.03
C GLU A 101 -4.27 32.71 3.88
#